data_AF-A0A9D5JMY1-F1
#
_entry.id   AF-A0A9D5JMY1-F1
#
_cell.length_a   1.000
_cell.length_b   1.000
_cell.length_c   1.000
_cell.angle_alpha   90.00
_cell.angle_beta   90.00
_cell.angle_gamma   90.00
#
_symmetry.space_group_name_H-M   'P 1'
#
loop_
_entity.id
_entity.type
_entity.pdbx_description
1 polymer ?
#
loop_
_entity_poly.entity_id
_entity_poly.type
_entity_poly.pdbx_seq_one_letter_code
_entity_poly.pdbx_strand_id
1 'polypeptide(L)' 'MIVILDYGMGNLCSVANAANFLGKSVVVTASPDKLKKAKQIIFPGVGHFGKAIFELKKRKLIAPLEG' A
#
# COMPACT_ATOMS: atom_id res chain seq x y z
N MET A 1 -12.94 0.19 2.74
CA MET A 1 -11.93 1.13 2.22
C MET A 1 -10.82 0.31 1.61
N ILE A 2 -10.48 0.55 0.34
CA ILE A 2 -9.31 -0.02 -0.31
C ILE A 2 -8.17 0.98 -0.11
N VAL A 3 -7.01 0.52 0.34
CA VAL A 3 -5.83 1.37 0.49
C VAL A 3 -4.73 0.91 -0.44
N ILE A 4 -4.01 1.87 -1.01
CA ILE A 4 -2.75 1.62 -1.70
C ILE A 4 -1.66 1.96 -0.71
N LEU A 5 -0.84 0.96 -0.37
CA LEU A 5 0.22 1.14 0.60
C LEU A 5 1.35 1.97 -0.02
N ASP A 6 1.61 3.14 0.55
CA ASP A 6 2.81 3.90 0.26
C ASP A 6 3.93 3.48 1.21
N TYR A 7 4.80 2.61 0.71
CA TYR A 7 6.00 2.16 1.41
C TYR A 7 7.27 2.74 0.75
N GLY A 8 7.14 3.84 0.00
CA GLY A 8 8.24 4.55 -0.65
C GLY A 8 8.78 3.91 -1.92
N MET A 9 8.09 2.91 -2.46
CA MET A 9 8.48 2.22 -3.69
C MET A 9 7.25 1.69 -4.42
N GLY A 10 7.45 1.39 -5.71
CA GLY A 10 6.38 0.99 -6.62
C GLY A 10 5.79 2.16 -7.40
N ASN A 11 4.86 1.84 -8.29
CA ASN A 11 4.23 2.84 -9.16
C ASN A 11 2.85 3.24 -8.63
N LEU A 12 2.85 4.05 -7.56
CA LEU A 12 1.64 4.55 -6.90
C LEU A 12 0.67 5.22 -7.88
N CYS A 13 1.21 6.05 -8.78
CA CYS A 13 0.42 6.81 -9.74
C CYS A 13 -0.34 5.89 -10.71
N SER A 14 0.34 4.91 -11.31
CA SER A 14 -0.34 3.96 -12.22
C SER A 14 -1.38 3.10 -11.50
N VAL A 15 -1.11 2.66 -10.27
CA VAL A 15 -2.07 1.87 -9.50
C VAL A 15 -3.29 2.71 -9.09
N ALA A 16 -3.07 3.95 -8.65
CA ALA A 16 -4.15 4.88 -8.34
C ALA A 16 -4.99 5.21 -9.59
N ASN A 17 -4.36 5.42 -10.73
CA ASN A 17 -5.03 5.64 -12.01
C ASN A 17 -5.84 4.42 -12.45
N ALA A 18 -5.30 3.21 -12.32
CA ALA A 18 -6.03 1.98 -12.63
C ALA A 18 -7.25 1.81 -11.71
N ALA A 19 -7.10 2.10 -10.41
CA ALA A 19 -8.22 2.06 -9.47
C ALA A 19 -9.29 3.10 -9.81
N ASN A 20 -8.89 4.32 -10.18
CA ASN A 20 -9.80 5.38 -10.60
C ASN A 20 -10.53 5.02 -11.90
N PHE A 21 -9.81 4.46 -12.87
CA PHE A 21 -10.38 3.96 -14.13
C PHE A 21 -11.45 2.88 -13.90
N LEU A 22 -11.26 2.03 -12.89
CA LEU A 22 -12.23 1.01 -12.47
C LEU A 22 -13.37 1.57 -11.60
N GLY A 23 -13.44 2.89 -11.38
CA GLY A 23 -14.44 3.55 -10.53
C GLY A 23 -14.32 3.18 -9.05
N LYS A 24 -13.14 2.72 -8.60
CA LYS A 24 -12.90 2.32 -7.21
C LYS A 24 -12.31 3.49 -6.42
N SER A 25 -12.95 3.82 -5.29
CA SER A 25 -12.39 4.77 -4.33
C SER A 25 -11.25 4.09 -3.55
N VAL A 26 -10.03 4.57 -3.78
CA VAL A 26 -8.80 4.10 -3.12
C VAL A 26 -8.14 5.24 -2.37
N VAL A 27 -7.48 4.90 -1.25
CA VAL A 27 -6.71 5.86 -0.46
C VAL A 27 -5.25 5.45 -0.49
N VAL A 28 -4.38 6.30 -1.04
CA VAL A 28 -2.93 6.12 -0.93
C VAL A 28 -2.50 6.53 0.47
N THR A 29 -1.81 5.65 1.20
CA THR A 29 -1.38 5.97 2.55
C THR A 29 -0.20 5.13 3.05
N ALA A 30 0.64 5.77 3.86
CA ALA A 30 1.65 5.14 4.70
C ALA A 30 1.25 5.10 6.19
N SER A 31 -0.01 5.42 6.53
CA SER A 31 -0.46 5.53 7.92
C SER A 31 -0.84 4.15 8.48
N PRO A 32 -0.22 3.70 9.58
CA PRO A 32 -0.59 2.45 10.25
C PRO A 32 -2.07 2.38 10.63
N ASP A 33 -2.66 3.48 11.09
CA ASP A 33 -4.08 3.52 11.49
C ASP A 33 -5.03 3.32 10.31
N LYS A 34 -4.69 3.87 9.15
CA LYS A 34 -5.48 3.68 7.92
C LYS A 34 -5.31 2.26 7.38
N LEU A 35 -4.14 1.66 7.53
CA LEU A 35 -3.88 0.27 7.14
C LEU A 35 -4.71 -0.70 7.99
N LYS A 36 -4.75 -0.52 9.31
CA LYS A 36 -5.57 -1.34 10.21
C LYS A 36 -7.07 -1.24 9.91
N LYS A 37 -7.53 -0.09 9.42
CA LYS A 37 -8.94 0.15 9.04
C LYS A 37 -9.25 -0.25 7.59
N ALA A 38 -8.24 -0.65 6.82
CA ALA A 38 -8.42 -1.03 5.43
C ALA A 38 -9.13 -2.39 5.34
N LYS A 39 -10.06 -2.51 4.39
CA LYS A 39 -10.68 -3.80 4.06
C LYS A 39 -9.82 -4.59 3.09
N GLN A 40 -9.07 -3.88 2.25
CA GLN A 40 -8.18 -4.44 1.23
C GLN A 40 -6.98 -3.53 1.09
N ILE A 41 -5.80 -4.12 0.92
CA ILE A 41 -4.52 -3.43 0.78
C ILE A 41 -3.92 -3.80 -0.57
N ILE A 42 -3.55 -2.79 -1.35
CA ILE A 42 -2.86 -2.95 -2.62
C ILE A 42 -1.39 -2.59 -2.41
N PHE A 43 -0.51 -3.51 -2.78
CA PHE A 43 0.93 -3.29 -2.83
C PHE A 43 1.33 -2.81 -4.23
N PRO A 44 1.65 -1.52 -4.41
CA PRO A 44 2.05 -1.01 -5.72
C PRO A 44 3.40 -1.61 -6.15
N GLY A 45 3.42 -2.19 -7.35
CA GLY A 45 4.63 -2.63 -8.07
C GLY A 45 5.67 -3.36 -7.22
N VAL A 46 5.50 -4.66 -6.99
CA VAL A 46 6.47 -5.49 -6.26
C VAL A 46 7.56 -6.03 -7.20
N GLY A 47 8.50 -5.18 -7.60
CA GLY A 47 9.63 -5.61 -8.45
C GLY A 47 10.61 -6.52 -7.69
N HIS A 48 10.99 -6.12 -6.48
CA HIS A 48 11.92 -6.88 -5.62
C HIS A 48 11.29 -7.06 -4.24
N PHE A 49 10.78 -8.26 -3.98
CA PHE A 49 10.09 -8.57 -2.72
C PHE A 49 10.99 -8.32 -1.49
N GLY A 50 12.28 -8.65 -1.57
CA GLY A 50 13.24 -8.38 -0.49
C GLY A 50 13.36 -6.89 -0.13
N LYS A 51 13.46 -6.00 -1.13
CA LYS A 51 13.44 -4.54 -0.91
C LYS A 51 12.11 -4.07 -0.33
N ALA A 52 11.01 -4.66 -0.77
CA ALA A 52 9.68 -4.32 -0.25
C ALA A 52 9.58 -4.62 1.25
N ILE A 53 9.94 -5.84 1.67
CA ILE A 53 9.94 -6.21 3.08
C ILE A 53 10.90 -5.35 3.89
N PHE A 54 12.07 -5.02 3.35
CA PHE A 54 13.03 -4.14 4.02
C PHE A 54 12.43 -2.73 4.28
N GLU A 55 11.85 -2.09 3.27
CA GLU A 55 11.23 -0.77 3.41
C GLU A 55 10.02 -0.81 4.35
N LEU A 56 9.20 -1.87 4.29
CA LEU A 56 8.08 -2.06 5.21
C LEU A 56 8.54 -2.17 6.66
N LYS A 57 9.60 -2.95 6.93
CA LYS A 57 10.21 -3.07 8.27
C LYS A 57 10.76 -1.72 8.74
N LYS A 58 11.55 -1.06 7.89
CA LYS A 58 12.16 0.24 8.17
C LYS A 58 11.11 1.31 8.51
N ARG A 59 9.97 1.30 7.83
CA ARG A 59 8.86 2.24 8.04
C ARG A 59 7.88 1.81 9.12
N LYS A 60 8.13 0.68 9.81
CA LYS A 60 7.26 0.09 10.85
C LYS A 60 5.84 -0.20 10.34
N LEU A 61 5.72 -0.56 9.08
CA LEU A 61 4.46 -0.88 8.41
C LEU A 61 4.14 -2.38 8.44
N ILE A 62 5.03 -3.22 8.97
CA ILE A 62 4.77 -4.67 9.12
C ILE A 62 3.72 -4.95 10.19
N ALA A 63 3.86 -4.39 11.39
CA ALA A 63 2.92 -4.61 12.50
C ALA A 63 1.43 -4.33 12.17
N PRO A 64 1.06 -3.26 11.42
CA PRO A 64 -0.34 -3.07 11.01
C PRO A 64 -0.82 -4.01 9.91
N LEU A 65 0.06 -4.80 9.27
CA LEU A 65 -0.28 -5.79 8.22
C LEU A 65 -0.42 -7.22 8.78
N GLU A 66 0.22 -7.53 9.91
CA GLU A 66 0.19 -8.84 10.59
C GLU A 66 -1.06 -9.03 11.48
N GLY A 67 -2.13 -8.28 11.21
CA GLY A 67 -3.35 -8.19 12.03
C GLY A 67 -3.93 -9.53 12.46
#